data_AF-A0A3D3EPF7-F1
#
_entry.id   AF-A0A3D3EPF7-F1
#
_cell.length_a   1.000
_cell.length_b   1.000
_cell.length_c   1.000
_cell.angle_alpha   90.00
_cell.angle_beta   90.00
_cell.angle_gamma   90.00
#
_symmetry.space_group_name_H-M   'P 1'
#
loop_
_entity.id
_entity.type
_entity.pdbx_description
1 polymer ?
#
loop_
_entity_poly.entity_id
_entity_poly.type
_entity_poly.pdbx_seq_one_letter_code
_entity_poly.pdbx_strand_id
1 'polypeptide(L)'
;MELINLLPDYYRNNQTMEELQEILSNDINYFVGGFGETIDQCFVNTATSLLSRYEKIYGLQVDVSKSDEFRRERIRAKIRGVGTVTKQMIEAVARSYSNGEVEVIENPANYSFKVKFVGTKGLPPNMADLTVTIEEIKPAHLAFEFEYVYNTHGELSIYTHEQLSAYTHAELREGEMC
;
A
#
# COMPACT_ATOMS: atom_id res chain seq x y z
N MET A 1 1.93 17.47 -36.96
CA MET A 1 2.20 18.92 -36.94
C MET A 1 3.33 19.19 -37.92
N GLU A 2 3.15 20.18 -38.77
CA GLU A 2 4.19 20.64 -39.70
C GLU A 2 5.08 21.69 -39.04
N LEU A 3 6.36 21.39 -38.86
CA LEU A 3 7.32 22.27 -38.16
C LEU A 3 7.70 23.50 -38.98
N ILE A 4 7.62 23.42 -40.32
CA ILE A 4 7.87 24.58 -41.19
C ILE A 4 6.95 25.76 -40.87
N ASN A 5 5.74 25.49 -40.34
CA ASN A 5 4.79 26.53 -39.94
C ASN A 5 5.19 27.27 -38.66
N LEU A 6 6.18 26.77 -37.93
CA LEU A 6 6.75 27.42 -36.76
C LEU A 6 7.94 28.32 -37.11
N LEU A 7 8.40 28.30 -38.36
CA LEU A 7 9.52 29.08 -38.85
C LEU A 7 9.06 30.35 -39.59
N PRO A 8 9.92 31.38 -39.69
CA PRO A 8 9.64 32.56 -40.49
C PRO A 8 9.36 32.26 -41.97
N ASP A 9 8.48 33.05 -42.59
CA ASP A 9 8.01 32.82 -43.96
C ASP A 9 9.10 32.92 -45.04
N TYR A 10 10.25 33.54 -44.78
CA TYR A 10 11.33 33.63 -45.76
C TYR A 10 12.00 32.28 -46.06
N TYR A 11 11.79 31.26 -45.22
CA TYR A 11 12.24 29.90 -45.49
C TYR A 11 11.33 29.16 -46.47
N ARG A 12 10.15 29.70 -46.79
CA ARG A 12 9.27 29.14 -47.82
C ARG A 12 9.94 29.29 -49.19
N ASN A 13 9.79 28.26 -50.03
CA ASN A 13 10.45 28.11 -51.33
C ASN A 13 11.97 27.84 -51.26
N ASN A 14 12.54 27.61 -50.08
CA ASN A 14 13.88 27.05 -49.96
C ASN A 14 13.76 25.52 -49.90
N GLN A 15 14.07 24.86 -51.01
CA GLN A 15 13.92 23.41 -51.15
C GLN A 15 14.64 22.63 -50.04
N THR A 16 15.88 22.99 -49.71
CA THR A 16 16.65 22.29 -48.66
C THR A 16 16.00 22.44 -47.28
N MET A 17 15.46 23.62 -46.97
CA MET A 17 14.77 23.84 -45.70
C MET A 17 13.42 23.14 -45.65
N GLU A 18 12.68 23.10 -46.76
CA GLU A 18 11.41 22.38 -46.85
C GLU A 18 11.62 20.87 -46.65
N GLU A 19 12.59 20.28 -47.36
CA GLU A 19 12.95 18.86 -47.21
C GLU A 19 13.41 18.54 -45.77
N LEU A 20 14.26 19.38 -45.18
CA LEU A 20 14.71 19.19 -43.81
C LEU A 20 13.55 19.27 -42.80
N GLN A 21 12.67 20.26 -42.95
CA GLN A 21 11.53 20.43 -42.03
C GLN A 21 10.48 19.33 -42.20
N GLU A 22 10.30 18.77 -43.40
CA GLU A 22 9.43 17.62 -43.61
C GLU A 22 9.94 16.39 -42.85
N ILE A 23 11.24 16.07 -42.99
CA ILE A 23 11.87 14.95 -42.27
C ILE A 23 11.72 15.13 -40.76
N LEU A 24 12.07 16.31 -40.24
CA LEU A 24 11.97 16.61 -38.82
C LEU A 24 10.52 16.56 -38.32
N SER A 25 9.56 17.03 -39.12
CA SER A 25 8.13 16.98 -38.77
C SER A 25 7.67 15.53 -38.62
N ASN A 26 8.06 14.65 -39.54
CA ASN A 26 7.74 13.23 -39.48
C ASN A 26 8.32 12.58 -38.21
N ASP A 27 9.60 12.80 -37.93
CA ASP A 27 10.28 12.24 -36.75
C ASP A 27 9.66 12.73 -35.43
N ILE A 28 9.40 14.03 -35.33
CA ILE A 28 8.77 14.62 -34.14
C ILE A 28 7.34 14.11 -33.96
N ASN A 29 6.55 14.00 -35.03
CA ASN A 29 5.19 13.48 -34.93
C ASN A 29 5.17 12.02 -34.48
N TYR A 30 6.09 11.21 -34.99
CA TYR A 30 6.28 9.83 -34.54
C TYR A 30 6.64 9.78 -33.04
N PHE A 31 7.61 10.58 -32.62
CA PHE A 31 8.05 10.64 -31.23
C PHE A 31 6.93 11.10 -30.29
N VAL A 32 6.21 12.16 -30.64
CA VAL A 32 5.08 12.70 -29.86
C VAL A 32 3.95 11.68 -29.77
N GLY A 33 3.65 10.95 -30.85
CA GLY A 33 2.68 9.86 -30.83
C GLY A 33 3.07 8.76 -29.83
N GLY A 34 4.31 8.26 -29.91
CA GLY A 34 4.81 7.24 -28.98
C GLY A 34 4.89 7.72 -27.53
N PHE A 35 5.18 9.01 -27.31
CA PHE A 35 5.14 9.62 -25.98
C PHE A 35 3.71 9.65 -25.42
N GLY A 36 2.72 10.04 -26.23
CA GLY A 36 1.30 9.99 -25.88
C GLY A 36 0.86 8.58 -25.51
N GLU A 37 1.19 7.59 -26.33
CA GLU A 37 0.90 6.18 -26.05
C GLU A 37 1.54 5.72 -24.73
N THR A 38 2.77 6.15 -24.45
CA THR A 38 3.47 5.82 -23.21
C THR A 38 2.75 6.40 -21.99
N ILE A 39 2.31 7.67 -22.07
CA ILE A 39 1.49 8.31 -21.03
C ILE A 39 0.18 7.55 -20.85
N ASP A 40 -0.47 7.13 -21.93
CA ASP A 40 -1.71 6.37 -21.86
C ASP A 40 -1.51 5.05 -21.10
N GLN A 41 -0.35 4.40 -21.22
CA GLN A 41 -0.05 3.19 -20.44
C GLN A 41 0.17 3.46 -18.93
N CYS A 42 0.47 4.70 -18.52
CA CYS A 42 0.66 5.07 -17.11
C CYS A 42 -0.65 5.10 -16.30
N PHE A 43 -1.81 5.10 -16.96
CA PHE A 43 -3.11 5.13 -16.28
C PHE A 43 -3.97 3.95 -16.68
N VAL A 44 -4.60 3.30 -15.69
CA VAL A 44 -5.50 2.15 -15.94
C VAL A 44 -6.60 2.49 -16.94
N ASN A 45 -7.12 3.73 -16.92
CA ASN A 45 -8.24 4.13 -17.78
C ASN A 45 -7.91 4.12 -19.28
N THR A 46 -6.64 4.34 -19.62
CA THR A 46 -6.15 4.53 -20.99
C THR A 46 -5.24 3.38 -21.45
N ALA A 47 -4.65 2.63 -20.51
CA ALA A 47 -3.71 1.56 -20.82
C ALA A 47 -4.33 0.44 -21.67
N THR A 48 -3.59 -0.02 -22.67
CA THR A 48 -3.98 -1.12 -23.58
C THR A 48 -2.98 -2.27 -23.43
N SER A 49 -1.73 -2.03 -23.79
CA SER A 49 -0.63 -3.01 -23.74
C SER A 49 -0.25 -3.39 -22.31
N LEU A 50 -0.31 -2.47 -21.34
CA LEU A 50 0.12 -2.73 -19.96
C LEU A 50 -0.98 -3.29 -19.04
N LEU A 51 -2.17 -3.59 -19.54
CA LEU A 51 -3.27 -4.13 -18.71
C LEU A 51 -2.90 -5.41 -17.98
N SER A 52 -2.16 -6.31 -18.63
CA SER A 52 -1.70 -7.56 -18.02
C SER A 52 -0.74 -7.31 -16.85
N ARG A 53 0.00 -6.20 -16.85
CA ARG A 53 0.86 -5.79 -15.74
C ARG A 53 0.03 -5.28 -14.57
N TYR A 54 -0.97 -4.44 -14.82
CA TYR A 54 -1.89 -3.99 -13.78
C TYR A 54 -2.64 -5.15 -13.13
N GLU A 55 -3.16 -6.08 -13.93
CA GLU A 55 -3.85 -7.27 -13.41
C GLU A 55 -2.95 -8.04 -12.44
N LYS A 56 -1.68 -8.27 -12.79
CA LYS A 56 -0.70 -8.91 -11.88
C LYS A 56 -0.46 -8.10 -10.61
N ILE A 57 -0.30 -6.78 -10.71
CA ILE A 57 -0.10 -5.89 -9.55
C ILE A 57 -1.26 -6.02 -8.55
N TYR A 58 -2.50 -6.12 -9.05
CA TYR A 58 -3.69 -6.22 -8.22
C TYR A 58 -4.15 -7.67 -7.93
N GLY A 59 -3.32 -8.66 -8.25
CA GLY A 59 -3.61 -10.09 -8.00
C GLY A 59 -4.81 -10.63 -8.81
N LEU A 60 -5.09 -10.05 -9.97
CA LEU A 60 -6.16 -10.49 -10.87
C LEU A 60 -5.61 -11.50 -11.90
N GLN A 61 -6.43 -12.48 -12.26
CA GLN A 61 -6.14 -13.36 -13.39
C GLN A 61 -6.14 -12.57 -14.70
N VAL A 62 -5.05 -12.71 -15.47
CA VAL A 62 -4.88 -12.12 -16.80
C VAL A 62 -5.69 -12.93 -17.80
N ASP A 63 -6.66 -12.27 -18.45
CA ASP A 63 -7.46 -12.87 -19.54
C ASP A 63 -7.46 -11.93 -20.75
N VAL A 64 -6.53 -12.18 -21.67
CA VAL A 64 -6.35 -11.39 -22.90
C VAL A 64 -7.44 -11.63 -23.94
N SER A 65 -8.36 -12.59 -23.71
CA SER A 65 -9.51 -12.80 -24.60
C SER A 65 -10.63 -11.75 -24.40
N LYS A 66 -10.59 -11.03 -23.28
CA LYS A 66 -11.56 -9.98 -22.95
C LYS A 66 -11.16 -8.63 -23.54
N SER A 67 -12.15 -7.78 -23.77
CA SER A 67 -11.90 -6.41 -24.21
C SER A 67 -11.12 -5.62 -23.16
N ASP A 68 -10.29 -4.69 -23.62
CA ASP A 68 -9.53 -3.80 -22.75
C ASP A 68 -10.44 -3.02 -21.80
N GLU A 69 -11.61 -2.56 -22.27
CA GLU A 69 -12.59 -1.87 -21.43
C GLU A 69 -13.04 -2.72 -20.23
N PHE A 70 -13.42 -3.98 -20.47
CA PHE A 70 -13.82 -4.90 -19.42
C PHE A 70 -12.68 -5.17 -18.43
N ARG A 71 -11.45 -5.33 -18.94
CA ARG A 71 -10.26 -5.53 -18.11
C ARG A 71 -9.99 -4.32 -17.22
N ARG A 72 -10.07 -3.10 -17.77
CA ARG A 72 -9.95 -1.84 -17.01
C ARG A 72 -11.02 -1.72 -15.94
N GLU A 73 -12.26 -2.07 -16.24
CA GLU A 73 -13.35 -2.08 -15.26
C GLU A 73 -13.08 -2.99 -14.07
N ARG A 74 -12.62 -4.22 -14.34
CA ARG A 74 -12.25 -5.18 -13.29
C ARG A 74 -11.10 -4.65 -12.42
N ILE A 75 -10.07 -4.09 -13.04
CA ILE A 75 -8.94 -3.48 -12.31
C ILE A 75 -9.46 -2.32 -11.44
N ARG A 76 -10.27 -1.42 -11.99
CA ARG A 76 -10.89 -0.31 -11.23
C ARG A 76 -11.76 -0.80 -10.07
N ALA A 77 -12.51 -1.87 -10.26
CA ALA A 77 -13.33 -2.47 -9.22
C ALA A 77 -12.46 -3.03 -8.09
N LYS A 78 -11.34 -3.69 -8.43
CA LYS A 78 -10.37 -4.20 -7.44
C LYS A 78 -9.72 -3.06 -6.66
N ILE A 79 -9.27 -2.00 -7.34
CA ILE A 79 -8.72 -0.79 -6.69
C ILE A 79 -9.71 -0.20 -5.69
N ARG A 80 -10.99 -0.06 -6.08
CA ARG A 80 -12.04 0.46 -5.18
C ARG A 80 -12.36 -0.49 -4.03
N GLY A 81 -12.33 -1.81 -4.28
CA GLY A 81 -12.71 -2.83 -3.31
C GLY A 81 -11.70 -3.06 -2.18
N VAL A 82 -10.43 -2.64 -2.33
CA VAL A 82 -9.43 -2.71 -1.25
C VAL A 82 -9.75 -1.71 -0.13
N GLY A 83 -10.52 -0.65 -0.42
CA GLY A 83 -10.89 0.37 0.56
C GLY A 83 -9.69 1.18 1.06
N THR A 84 -9.92 2.05 2.05
CA THR A 84 -8.86 2.70 2.83
C THR A 84 -8.69 1.92 4.11
N VAL A 85 -7.45 1.56 4.44
CA VAL A 85 -7.17 0.92 5.73
C VAL A 85 -7.34 1.95 6.83
N THR A 86 -8.39 1.78 7.62
CA THR A 86 -8.72 2.66 8.75
C THR A 86 -8.11 2.11 10.03
N LYS A 87 -7.93 3.00 11.03
CA LYS A 87 -7.60 2.63 12.41
C LYS A 87 -8.46 1.46 12.91
N GLN A 88 -9.77 1.53 12.69
CA GLN A 88 -10.73 0.51 13.10
C GLN A 88 -10.50 -0.85 12.42
N MET A 89 -10.06 -0.86 11.16
CA MET A 89 -9.73 -2.08 10.44
C MET A 89 -8.48 -2.75 11.04
N ILE A 90 -7.43 -1.97 11.32
CA ILE A 90 -6.20 -2.49 11.95
C ILE A 90 -6.51 -3.02 13.35
N GLU A 91 -7.32 -2.31 14.13
CA GLU A 91 -7.78 -2.78 15.44
C GLU A 91 -8.55 -4.10 15.34
N ALA A 92 -9.51 -4.21 14.42
CA ALA A 92 -10.30 -5.43 14.24
C ALA A 92 -9.44 -6.64 13.86
N VAL A 93 -8.47 -6.45 12.96
CA VAL A 93 -7.49 -7.48 12.59
C VAL A 93 -6.64 -7.85 13.79
N ALA A 94 -6.06 -6.89 14.52
CA ALA A 94 -5.22 -7.22 15.67
C ALA A 94 -6.00 -7.94 16.78
N ARG A 95 -7.25 -7.56 17.04
CA ARG A 95 -8.14 -8.23 18.02
C ARG A 95 -8.43 -9.68 17.65
N SER A 96 -8.57 -10.01 16.35
CA SER A 96 -8.86 -11.39 15.94
C SER A 96 -7.70 -12.36 16.17
N TYR A 97 -6.47 -11.84 16.31
CA TYR A 97 -5.29 -12.65 16.62
C TYR A 97 -5.01 -12.72 18.13
N SER A 98 -5.24 -11.63 18.87
CA SER A 98 -4.94 -11.57 20.30
C SER A 98 -6.05 -12.10 21.21
N ASN A 99 -7.28 -12.26 20.70
CA ASN A 99 -8.49 -12.53 21.50
C ASN A 99 -8.69 -11.55 22.68
N GLY A 100 -8.13 -10.34 22.57
CA GLY A 100 -8.17 -9.32 23.61
C GLY A 100 -8.42 -7.94 23.02
N GLU A 101 -8.64 -6.95 23.89
CA GLU A 101 -8.80 -5.56 23.48
C GLU A 101 -7.49 -5.00 22.92
N VAL A 102 -7.58 -4.32 21.78
CA VAL A 102 -6.47 -3.68 21.09
C VAL A 102 -6.84 -2.25 20.73
N GLU A 103 -5.90 -1.35 20.96
CA GLU A 103 -5.98 0.06 20.62
C GLU A 103 -4.88 0.41 19.60
N VAL A 104 -5.23 1.17 18.57
CA VAL A 104 -4.24 1.70 17.60
C VAL A 104 -3.98 3.19 17.85
N ILE A 105 -2.73 3.54 18.10
CA ILE A 105 -2.30 4.92 18.37
C ILE A 105 -1.56 5.45 17.14
N GLU A 106 -2.18 6.40 16.43
CA GLU A 106 -1.57 7.02 15.25
C GLU A 106 -0.52 8.06 15.67
N ASN A 107 0.60 8.09 14.97
CA ASN A 107 1.65 9.11 15.11
C ASN A 107 1.95 9.74 13.73
N PRO A 108 1.09 10.67 13.26
CA PRO A 108 1.22 11.25 11.94
C PRO A 108 2.54 12.00 11.73
N ALA A 109 3.10 12.60 12.78
CA ALA A 109 4.35 13.36 12.71
C ALA A 109 5.56 12.51 12.28
N ASN A 110 5.54 11.20 12.63
CA ASN A 110 6.62 10.27 12.32
C ASN A 110 6.23 9.24 11.25
N TYR A 111 5.10 9.43 10.55
CA TYR A 111 4.57 8.46 9.58
C TYR A 111 4.47 7.04 10.16
N SER A 112 3.98 6.92 11.40
CA SER A 112 3.88 5.62 12.05
C SER A 112 2.62 5.46 12.90
N PHE A 113 2.34 4.24 13.32
CA PHE A 113 1.30 3.94 14.31
C PHE A 113 1.76 2.82 15.24
N LYS A 114 1.17 2.76 16.43
CA LYS A 114 1.42 1.70 17.41
C LYS A 114 0.18 0.86 17.60
N VAL A 115 0.36 -0.45 17.68
CA VAL A 115 -0.71 -1.40 17.99
C VAL A 115 -0.50 -1.86 19.44
N LYS A 116 -1.35 -1.37 20.33
CA LYS A 116 -1.27 -1.61 21.77
C LYS A 116 -2.25 -2.69 22.21
N PHE A 117 -1.73 -3.77 22.77
CA PHE A 117 -2.54 -4.85 23.34
C PHE A 117 -2.89 -4.51 24.80
N VAL A 118 -4.17 -4.23 25.04
CA VAL A 118 -4.68 -3.78 26.36
C VAL A 118 -5.38 -4.91 27.10
N GLY A 119 -6.09 -5.79 26.37
CA GLY A 119 -6.93 -6.81 26.99
C GLY A 119 -6.21 -8.10 27.38
N THR A 120 -4.93 -8.27 27.08
CA THR A 120 -4.13 -9.42 27.49
C THR A 120 -2.76 -8.97 27.97
N LYS A 121 -2.29 -9.53 29.08
CA LYS A 121 -0.93 -9.33 29.56
C LYS A 121 0.02 -10.31 28.85
N GLY A 122 1.23 -9.87 28.56
CA GLY A 122 2.22 -10.69 27.87
C GLY A 122 2.20 -10.58 26.34
N LEU A 123 2.84 -11.55 25.69
CA LEU A 123 2.95 -11.61 24.24
C LEU A 123 1.78 -12.42 23.66
N PRO A 124 0.93 -11.84 22.79
CA PRO A 124 -0.14 -12.59 22.14
C PRO A 124 0.40 -13.76 21.30
N PRO A 125 -0.38 -14.84 21.13
CA PRO A 125 0.01 -15.92 20.23
C PRO A 125 0.04 -15.42 18.77
N ASN A 126 0.82 -16.12 17.92
CA ASN A 126 0.86 -15.92 16.47
C ASN A 126 1.21 -14.49 15.99
N MET A 127 2.10 -13.79 16.70
CA MET A 127 2.58 -12.47 16.28
C MET A 127 3.21 -12.44 14.89
N ALA A 128 3.82 -13.55 14.44
CA ALA A 128 4.42 -13.64 13.11
C ALA A 128 3.36 -13.44 12.01
N ASP A 129 2.25 -14.17 12.10
CA ASP A 129 1.14 -14.06 11.13
C ASP A 129 0.47 -12.70 11.21
N LEU A 130 0.25 -12.17 12.43
CA LEU A 130 -0.30 -10.83 12.60
C LEU A 130 0.59 -9.75 11.96
N THR A 131 1.91 -9.88 12.10
CA THR A 131 2.88 -8.95 11.49
C THR A 131 2.75 -8.95 9.97
N VAL A 132 2.66 -10.13 9.36
CA VAL A 132 2.47 -10.28 7.91
C VAL A 132 1.14 -9.65 7.48
N THR A 133 0.05 -9.96 8.18
CA THR A 133 -1.28 -9.41 7.85
C THR A 133 -1.31 -7.89 7.96
N ILE A 134 -0.68 -7.30 8.99
CA ILE A 134 -0.59 -5.85 9.14
C ILE A 134 0.27 -5.23 8.02
N GLU A 135 1.39 -5.86 7.64
CA GLU A 135 2.22 -5.42 6.51
C GLU A 135 1.45 -5.44 5.17
N GLU A 136 0.60 -6.43 4.95
CA GLU A 136 -0.21 -6.53 3.73
C GLU A 136 -1.29 -5.45 3.63
N ILE A 137 -1.92 -5.09 4.75
CA ILE A 137 -3.01 -4.10 4.75
C ILE A 137 -2.49 -2.67 4.92
N LYS A 138 -1.41 -2.45 5.68
CA LYS A 138 -1.00 -1.08 5.97
C LYS A 138 -0.53 -0.35 4.71
N PRO A 139 -0.75 0.96 4.62
CA PRO A 139 -0.09 1.77 3.60
C PRO A 139 1.43 1.60 3.68
N ALA A 140 2.08 1.36 2.53
CA ALA A 140 3.52 1.08 2.46
C ALA A 140 4.41 2.15 3.09
N HIS A 141 3.93 3.39 3.19
CA HIS A 141 4.66 4.53 3.75
C HIS A 141 4.56 4.66 5.28
N LEU A 142 3.74 3.82 5.94
CA LEU A 142 3.59 3.84 7.40
C LEU A 142 4.44 2.76 8.04
N ALA A 143 5.21 3.15 9.04
CA ALA A 143 5.87 2.23 9.97
C ALA A 143 4.91 1.83 11.10
N PHE A 144 5.15 0.67 11.71
CA PHE A 144 4.37 0.27 12.89
C PHE A 144 5.21 -0.48 13.92
N GLU A 145 4.74 -0.43 15.16
CA GLU A 145 5.33 -1.11 16.30
C GLU A 145 4.22 -1.73 17.16
N PHE A 146 4.55 -2.80 17.88
CA PHE A 146 3.67 -3.40 18.86
C PHE A 146 4.02 -2.90 20.27
N GLU A 147 3.01 -2.58 21.07
CA GLU A 147 3.13 -2.23 22.48
C GLU A 147 2.39 -3.28 23.32
N TYR A 148 3.10 -3.90 24.26
CA TYR A 148 2.57 -4.96 25.12
C TYR A 148 2.48 -4.46 26.56
N VAL A 149 1.48 -4.95 27.28
CA VAL A 149 1.31 -4.69 28.71
C VAL A 149 1.77 -5.90 29.52
N TYR A 150 2.53 -5.66 30.59
CA TYR A 150 3.02 -6.68 31.51
C TYR A 150 2.68 -6.29 32.95
N ASN A 151 2.61 -7.28 33.85
CA ASN A 151 2.52 -7.00 35.29
C ASN A 151 3.77 -6.27 35.77
N THR A 152 3.58 -5.18 36.51
CA THR A 152 4.67 -4.47 37.18
C THR A 152 4.86 -4.97 38.60
N HIS A 153 6.06 -4.77 39.18
CA HIS A 153 6.31 -5.15 40.57
C HIS A 153 5.37 -4.43 41.56
N GLY A 154 4.97 -3.20 41.25
CA GLY A 154 3.99 -2.44 42.03
C GLY A 154 2.60 -3.09 42.00
N GLU A 155 2.14 -3.59 40.86
CA GLU A 155 0.87 -4.32 40.74
C GLU A 155 0.88 -5.63 41.53
N LEU A 156 2.02 -6.31 41.60
CA LEU A 156 2.17 -7.57 42.35
C LEU A 156 2.33 -7.36 43.86
N SER A 157 2.62 -6.13 44.32
CA SER A 157 2.89 -5.83 45.74
C SER A 157 1.69 -6.03 46.68
N ILE A 158 0.49 -6.15 46.12
CA ILE A 158 -0.74 -6.46 46.86
C ILE A 158 -0.80 -7.93 47.33
N TYR A 159 -0.03 -8.82 46.70
CA TYR A 159 0.02 -10.25 47.03
C TYR A 159 1.18 -10.55 47.98
N THR A 160 1.00 -11.51 48.88
CA THR A 160 2.08 -11.95 49.77
C THR A 160 3.10 -12.81 49.03
N HIS A 161 4.33 -12.88 49.55
CA HIS A 161 5.36 -13.76 48.99
C HIS A 161 4.93 -15.23 48.93
N GLU A 162 4.12 -15.69 49.89
CA GLU A 162 3.58 -17.05 49.93
C GLU A 162 2.60 -17.29 48.77
N GLN A 163 1.71 -16.34 48.49
CA GLN A 163 0.78 -16.41 47.35
C GLN A 163 1.50 -16.37 46.00
N LEU A 164 2.53 -15.54 45.87
CA LEU A 164 3.34 -15.44 44.65
C LEU A 164 4.22 -16.67 44.42
N SER A 165 4.59 -17.41 45.47
CA SER A 165 5.47 -18.59 45.37
C SER A 165 4.84 -19.77 44.63
N ALA A 166 3.52 -19.78 44.46
CA ALA A 166 2.79 -20.76 43.68
C ALA A 166 2.92 -20.56 42.16
N TYR A 167 3.43 -19.41 41.72
CA TYR A 167 3.55 -19.03 40.32
C TYR A 167 5.01 -18.91 39.89
N THR A 168 5.28 -19.25 38.63
CA THR A 168 6.58 -19.02 38.00
C THR A 168 6.77 -17.54 37.66
N HIS A 169 8.02 -17.11 37.48
CA HIS A 169 8.31 -15.74 37.04
C HIS A 169 7.64 -15.36 35.71
N ALA A 170 7.42 -16.32 34.81
CA ALA A 170 6.70 -16.09 33.55
C ALA A 170 5.21 -15.83 33.80
N GLU A 171 4.57 -16.66 34.63
CA GLU A 171 3.16 -16.50 35.01
C GLU A 171 2.93 -15.21 35.79
N LEU A 172 3.84 -14.81 36.68
CA LEU A 172 3.75 -13.54 37.38
C LEU A 172 3.87 -12.34 36.45
N ARG A 173 4.64 -12.45 35.37
CA ARG A 173 4.89 -11.36 34.42
C ARG A 173 3.76 -11.20 33.39
N GLU A 174 3.15 -12.31 32.98
CA GLU A 174 2.26 -12.39 31.81
C GLU A 174 0.85 -12.87 32.15
N GLY A 175 0.62 -13.48 33.31
CA GLY A 175 -0.65 -14.07 33.70
C GLY A 175 -1.63 -13.12 34.37
N GLU A 176 -2.91 -13.53 34.36
CA GLU A 176 -3.94 -12.98 35.24
C GLU A 176 -3.85 -13.66 36.61
N MET A 177 -3.68 -12.85 37.65
CA MET A 177 -3.58 -13.31 39.03
C MET A 177 -4.98 -13.39 39.64
N CYS A 178 -5.47 -14.61 39.91
CA CYS A 178 -6.78 -14.89 40.52
C CYS A 178 -6.67 -15.15 42.03
#